data_AF-A0A8D0GA51-F1
#
_entry.id   AF-A0A8D0GA51-F1
#
_cell.length_a   1.000
_cell.length_b   1.000
_cell.length_c   1.000
_cell.angle_alpha   90.00
_cell.angle_beta   90.00
_cell.angle_gamma   90.00
#
_symmetry.space_group_name_H-M   'P 1'
#
loop_
_entity.id
_entity.type
_entity.pdbx_description
1 polymer ?
#
loop_
_entity_poly.entity_id
_entity_poly.type
_entity_poly.pdbx_seq_one_letter_code
_entity_poly.pdbx_strand_id
1 'polypeptide(L)'
;MIHYNLPYRWQVFDGVKWNDLSKMEEIERAYCDPKNSSFADRNISFQSMTCSFASVRRLSTPSSVTKPSNFVMTTKWLWYWKNDLGQWIGYGEEDGKHQSSTLSSDDLENLYLADPTGVIQFQAGSQLYEINFKEMTQRNMHYQTPREVRRRPKFVSSEDVEKKKGQTNTARPTTPQHNYPTEWDKSALPELGYKPVTGWDSLYGCDLR
;
A
#
# COMPACT_ATOMS: atom_id res chain seq x y z
N MET A 1 12.14 -18.14 -6.17
CA MET A 1 11.40 -16.86 -6.10
C MET A 1 12.39 -15.81 -5.63
N ILE A 2 12.78 -14.85 -6.49
CA ILE A 2 13.74 -13.81 -6.10
C ILE A 2 12.95 -12.77 -5.29
N HIS A 3 13.07 -12.82 -3.97
CA HIS A 3 12.48 -11.82 -3.09
C HIS A 3 13.35 -10.57 -3.14
N TYR A 4 12.80 -9.47 -3.66
CA TYR A 4 13.47 -8.18 -3.60
C TYR A 4 13.44 -7.67 -2.15
N ASN A 5 14.51 -7.03 -1.68
CA ASN A 5 14.65 -6.68 -0.26
C ASN A 5 13.89 -5.39 0.15
N LEU A 6 13.34 -4.66 -0.81
CA LEU A 6 12.61 -3.40 -0.59
C LEU A 6 11.15 -3.53 -1.05
N PRO A 7 10.21 -2.78 -0.45
CA PRO A 7 8.81 -2.80 -0.85
C PRO A 7 8.55 -2.12 -2.22
N TYR A 8 9.60 -1.64 -2.89
CA TYR A 8 9.56 -0.99 -4.18
C TYR A 8 10.73 -1.39 -5.06
N ARG A 9 10.55 -1.25 -6.37
CA ARG A 9 11.60 -1.44 -7.38
C ARG A 9 11.36 -0.49 -8.56
N TRP A 10 12.40 0.26 -8.93
CA TRP A 10 12.34 1.21 -10.03
C TRP A 10 13.01 0.63 -11.27
N GLN A 11 12.33 0.72 -12.42
CA GLN A 11 12.82 0.17 -13.66
C GLN A 11 12.64 1.13 -14.83
N VAL A 12 13.54 1.08 -15.80
CA VAL A 12 13.50 1.83 -17.05
C VAL A 12 13.43 0.85 -18.22
N PHE A 13 12.64 1.21 -19.24
CA PHE A 13 12.49 0.42 -20.45
C PHE A 13 13.53 0.84 -21.49
N ASP A 14 14.33 -0.11 -21.98
CA ASP A 14 15.38 0.14 -23.00
C ASP A 14 14.88 -0.05 -24.45
N GLY A 15 13.58 -0.30 -24.64
CA GLY A 15 12.99 -0.67 -25.93
C GLY A 15 12.76 -2.18 -26.07
N VAL A 16 13.43 -3.01 -25.26
CA VAL A 16 13.34 -4.47 -25.31
C VAL A 16 12.87 -5.05 -23.97
N LYS A 17 13.41 -4.56 -22.86
CA LYS A 17 13.14 -5.07 -21.52
C LYS A 17 13.17 -3.97 -20.46
N TRP A 18 12.66 -4.33 -19.28
CA TRP A 18 12.71 -3.51 -18.09
C TRP A 18 14.00 -3.78 -17.31
N ASN A 19 14.84 -2.77 -17.16
CA ASN A 19 16.08 -2.84 -16.41
C ASN A 19 15.97 -2.04 -15.12
N ASP A 20 16.66 -2.51 -14.09
CA ASP A 20 16.68 -1.85 -12.79
C ASP A 20 17.45 -0.53 -12.84
N LEU A 21 16.84 0.52 -12.32
CA LEU A 21 17.52 1.80 -12.13
C LEU A 21 18.47 1.70 -10.92
N SER A 22 19.69 2.24 -11.04
CA SER A 22 20.59 2.37 -9.89
C SER A 22 20.17 3.56 -9.01
N LYS A 23 20.57 3.55 -7.73
CA LYS A 23 20.16 4.54 -6.70
C LYS A 23 18.64 4.57 -6.44
N MET A 24 17.99 3.40 -6.43
CA MET A 24 16.53 3.30 -6.26
C MET A 24 16.01 3.96 -4.99
N GLU A 25 16.77 3.91 -3.89
CA GLU A 25 16.36 4.52 -2.63
C GLU A 25 16.32 6.04 -2.71
N GLU A 26 17.27 6.68 -3.41
CA GLU A 26 17.26 8.12 -3.66
C GLU A 26 16.06 8.51 -4.53
N ILE A 27 15.78 7.73 -5.58
CA ILE A 27 14.63 7.93 -6.47
C ILE A 27 13.32 7.77 -5.69
N GLU A 28 13.19 6.72 -4.88
CA GLU A 28 12.02 6.47 -4.05
C GLU A 28 11.82 7.61 -3.05
N ARG A 29 12.87 8.03 -2.35
CA ARG A 29 12.80 9.14 -1.39
C ARG A 29 12.29 10.41 -2.04
N ALA A 30 12.79 10.73 -3.23
CA ALA A 30 12.33 11.86 -4.00
C ALA A 30 10.87 11.70 -4.45
N TYR A 31 10.48 10.50 -4.89
CA TYR A 31 9.11 10.21 -5.32
C TYR A 31 8.09 10.31 -4.17
N CYS A 32 8.44 9.81 -2.98
CA CYS A 32 7.59 9.83 -1.79
C CYS A 32 7.17 11.25 -1.37
N ASP A 33 8.00 12.27 -1.62
CA ASP A 33 7.65 13.66 -1.32
C ASP A 33 6.63 14.18 -2.34
N PRO A 34 5.40 14.57 -1.92
CA PRO A 34 4.39 15.09 -2.83
C PRO A 34 4.80 16.41 -3.51
N LYS A 35 5.78 17.15 -2.98
CA LYS A 35 6.30 18.39 -3.61
C LYS A 35 7.07 18.10 -4.88
N ASN A 36 7.71 16.93 -4.97
CA ASN A 36 8.55 16.57 -6.09
C ASN A 36 7.71 16.04 -7.26
N SER A 37 7.93 16.63 -8.44
CA SER A 37 7.38 16.15 -9.72
C SER A 37 8.44 15.44 -10.58
N SER A 38 9.71 15.51 -10.19
CA SER A 38 10.85 14.95 -10.92
C SER A 38 12.06 14.70 -10.02
N PHE A 39 13.01 13.94 -10.53
CA PHE A 39 14.35 13.75 -9.95
C PHE A 39 15.41 14.12 -10.98
N ALA A 40 15.96 15.33 -10.83
CA ALA A 40 16.81 15.99 -11.84
C ALA A 40 18.11 15.23 -12.11
N ASP A 41 18.76 14.68 -11.08
CA ASP A 41 20.02 13.93 -11.18
C ASP A 41 19.98 12.76 -12.16
N ARG A 42 18.77 12.28 -12.49
CA ARG A 42 18.54 11.18 -13.43
C ARG A 42 17.61 11.54 -14.58
N ASN A 43 17.20 12.81 -14.70
CA ASN A 43 16.19 13.26 -15.67
C ASN A 43 14.88 12.44 -15.60
N ILE A 44 14.48 12.03 -14.39
CA ILE A 44 13.24 11.26 -14.19
C ILE A 44 12.10 12.23 -13.94
N SER A 45 11.02 12.13 -14.72
CA SER A 45 9.75 12.80 -14.47
C SER A 45 8.79 11.82 -13.79
N PHE A 46 8.35 12.13 -12.57
CA PHE A 46 7.39 11.31 -11.83
C PHE A 46 5.96 11.48 -12.35
N GLN A 47 5.65 12.61 -12.99
CA GLN A 47 4.32 12.85 -13.56
C GLN A 47 4.11 12.03 -14.83
N SER A 48 5.08 12.05 -15.74
CA SER A 48 4.98 11.32 -17.01
C SER A 48 5.52 9.89 -16.93
N MET A 49 6.14 9.51 -15.80
CA MET A 49 6.82 8.23 -15.62
C MET A 49 7.85 7.97 -16.74
N THR A 50 8.75 8.93 -16.96
CA THR A 50 9.80 8.88 -17.98
C THR A 50 11.18 9.22 -17.41
N CYS A 51 12.23 8.73 -18.07
CA CYS A 51 13.64 9.08 -17.85
C CYS A 51 14.20 9.55 -19.18
N SER A 52 14.38 10.86 -19.35
CA SER A 52 14.64 11.49 -20.65
C SER A 52 13.59 11.10 -21.69
N PHE A 53 13.84 10.07 -22.51
CA PHE A 53 12.92 9.57 -23.54
C PHE A 53 12.39 8.17 -23.26
N ALA A 54 12.93 7.49 -22.24
CA ALA A 54 12.58 6.12 -21.90
C ALA A 54 11.44 6.07 -20.87
N SER A 55 10.53 5.11 -20.99
CA SER A 55 9.50 4.88 -19.98
C SER A 55 10.10 4.32 -18.70
N VAL A 56 9.58 4.76 -17.56
CA VAL A 56 9.95 4.30 -16.22
C VAL A 56 8.72 3.69 -15.54
N ARG A 57 8.92 2.72 -14.66
CA ARG A 57 7.86 2.22 -13.78
C ARG A 57 8.38 1.98 -12.37
N ARG A 58 7.47 2.17 -11.42
CA ARG A 58 7.65 1.77 -10.02
C ARG A 58 6.82 0.53 -9.75
N LEU A 59 7.47 -0.56 -9.39
CA LEU A 59 6.82 -1.75 -8.85
C LEU A 59 6.68 -1.60 -7.34
N SER A 60 5.58 -2.08 -6.79
CA SER A 60 5.23 -1.95 -5.36
C SER A 60 4.79 -3.28 -4.82
N THR A 61 5.03 -3.52 -3.53
CA THR A 61 4.32 -4.59 -2.82
C THR A 61 2.84 -4.24 -2.62
N PRO A 62 1.98 -5.22 -2.25
CA PRO A 62 0.57 -4.96 -2.00
C PRO A 62 0.34 -3.82 -1.00
N SER A 63 -0.75 -3.09 -1.20
CA SER A 63 -1.14 -1.98 -0.33
C SER A 63 -1.42 -2.47 1.09
N SER A 64 -1.01 -1.69 2.09
CA SER A 64 -1.17 -2.06 3.51
C SER A 64 -2.62 -2.25 3.92
N VAL A 65 -3.57 -1.58 3.26
CA VAL A 65 -5.01 -1.71 3.56
C VAL A 65 -5.59 -3.06 3.14
N THR A 66 -4.91 -3.78 2.23
CA THR A 66 -5.38 -5.07 1.70
C THR A 66 -4.82 -6.30 2.41
N LYS A 67 -3.90 -6.09 3.37
CA LYS A 67 -3.20 -7.17 4.06
C LYS A 67 -3.32 -6.99 5.56
N PRO A 68 -3.30 -8.10 6.32
CA PRO A 68 -3.29 -8.00 7.76
C PRO A 68 -1.97 -7.36 8.25
N SER A 69 -2.01 -6.79 9.46
CA SER A 69 -0.90 -6.03 10.05
C SER A 69 0.38 -6.82 10.25
N ASN A 70 0.31 -8.16 10.28
CA ASN A 70 1.47 -9.04 10.36
C ASN A 70 2.24 -9.16 9.03
N PHE A 71 1.71 -8.66 7.91
CA PHE A 71 2.42 -8.64 6.64
C PHE A 71 3.42 -7.48 6.60
N VAL A 72 4.67 -7.77 6.94
CA VAL A 72 5.73 -6.77 7.18
C VAL A 72 6.05 -5.91 5.95
N MET A 73 5.88 -6.46 4.75
CA MET A 73 6.38 -5.88 3.50
C MET A 73 5.26 -5.30 2.63
N THR A 74 4.32 -4.57 3.23
CA THR A 74 3.28 -3.82 2.51
C THR A 74 3.72 -2.41 2.17
N THR A 75 3.13 -1.83 1.13
CA THR A 75 3.30 -0.42 0.79
C THR A 75 2.18 0.38 1.45
N LYS A 76 2.52 1.30 2.36
CA LYS A 76 1.58 2.29 2.90
C LYS A 76 1.45 3.44 1.92
N TRP A 77 0.24 3.71 1.44
CA TRP A 77 -0.04 4.84 0.56
C TRP A 77 -0.60 6.00 1.37
N LEU A 78 -0.14 7.19 1.03
CA LEU A 78 -0.55 8.46 1.60
C LEU A 78 -1.15 9.31 0.49
N TRP A 79 -2.22 10.00 0.82
CA TRP A 79 -2.93 10.88 -0.09
C TRP A 79 -2.77 12.32 0.37
N TYR A 80 -2.57 13.20 -0.60
CA TYR A 80 -2.36 14.63 -0.37
C TYR A 80 -3.23 15.45 -1.30
N TRP A 81 -3.63 16.64 -0.86
CA TRP A 81 -4.22 17.67 -1.70
C TRP A 81 -3.41 18.96 -1.59
N LYS A 82 -3.45 19.77 -2.65
CA LYS A 82 -2.71 21.04 -2.71
C LYS A 82 -3.63 22.20 -2.30
N ASN A 83 -3.24 22.93 -1.27
CA ASN A 83 -3.97 24.10 -0.81
C ASN A 83 -3.67 25.33 -1.70
N ASP A 84 -4.37 26.45 -1.44
CA ASP A 84 -4.23 27.69 -2.23
C ASP A 84 -2.85 28.34 -2.08
N LEU A 85 -2.12 28.00 -1.01
CA LEU A 85 -0.75 28.43 -0.77
C LEU A 85 0.27 27.51 -1.47
N GLY A 86 -0.19 26.53 -2.25
CA GLY A 86 0.66 25.56 -2.96
C GLY A 86 1.27 24.48 -2.06
N GLN A 87 0.80 24.35 -0.82
CA GLN A 87 1.28 23.36 0.14
C GLN A 87 0.50 22.05 0.01
N TRP A 88 1.19 20.92 0.11
CA TRP A 88 0.58 19.60 0.13
C TRP A 88 0.16 19.24 1.55
N ILE A 89 -1.12 18.96 1.74
CA ILE A 89 -1.74 18.61 3.01
C ILE A 89 -2.20 17.16 2.94
N GLY A 90 -1.87 16.35 3.95
CA GLY A 90 -2.26 14.95 4.02
C GLY A 90 -3.74 14.77 4.37
N TYR A 91 -4.43 13.83 3.73
CA TYR A 91 -5.80 13.47 4.13
C TYR A 91 -5.78 12.72 5.46
N GLY A 92 -6.60 13.18 6.40
CA GLY A 92 -6.67 12.67 7.77
C GLY A 92 -5.58 13.23 8.70
N GLU A 93 -4.72 14.14 8.24
CA GLU A 93 -3.81 14.89 9.11
C GLU A 93 -4.50 16.16 9.65
N GLU A 94 -4.44 16.38 10.96
CA GLU A 94 -4.87 17.62 11.59
C GLU A 94 -3.75 18.67 11.47
N ASP A 95 -3.86 19.60 10.53
CA ASP A 95 -2.85 20.66 10.37
C ASP A 95 -3.11 21.90 11.24
N GLY A 96 -4.02 21.80 12.22
CA GLY A 96 -4.39 22.87 13.15
C GLY A 96 -5.07 24.09 12.50
N LYS A 97 -5.14 24.15 11.15
CA LYS A 97 -5.73 25.26 10.38
C LYS A 97 -6.97 24.82 9.60
N HIS A 98 -7.06 23.54 9.24
CA HIS A 98 -8.17 22.93 8.56
C HIS A 98 -8.81 21.85 9.42
N GLN A 99 -10.15 21.79 9.44
CA GLN A 99 -10.85 20.70 10.11
C GLN A 99 -10.48 19.38 9.43
N SER A 100 -10.24 18.34 10.23
CA SER A 100 -9.88 17.03 9.71
C SER A 100 -10.94 16.56 8.70
N SER A 101 -10.47 16.08 7.55
CA SER A 101 -11.35 15.44 6.57
C SER A 101 -11.95 14.19 7.20
N THR A 102 -13.22 13.90 6.89
CA THR A 102 -13.84 12.61 7.27
C THR A 102 -13.12 11.41 6.66
N LEU A 103 -12.42 11.62 5.53
CA LEU A 103 -11.60 10.59 4.88
C LEU A 103 -10.15 10.68 5.34
N SER A 104 -9.61 9.53 5.75
CA SER A 104 -8.18 9.32 5.92
C SER A 104 -7.52 8.86 4.61
N SER A 105 -6.19 8.86 4.58
CA SER A 105 -5.43 8.26 3.48
C SER A 105 -5.73 6.76 3.28
N ASP A 106 -6.10 6.02 4.34
CA ASP A 106 -6.44 4.61 4.22
C ASP A 106 -7.82 4.39 3.59
N ASP A 107 -8.78 5.25 3.93
CA ASP A 107 -10.12 5.20 3.31
C ASP A 107 -10.03 5.51 1.82
N LEU A 108 -9.27 6.55 1.45
CA LEU A 108 -9.02 6.91 0.06
C LEU A 108 -8.30 5.80 -0.71
N GLU A 109 -7.32 5.14 -0.09
CA GLU A 109 -6.63 4.03 -0.71
C GLU A 109 -7.56 2.83 -0.94
N ASN A 110 -8.43 2.49 0.01
CA ASN A 110 -9.42 1.43 -0.17
C ASN A 110 -10.38 1.75 -1.34
N LEU A 111 -10.89 2.98 -1.40
CA LEU A 111 -11.80 3.43 -2.45
C LEU A 111 -11.11 3.45 -3.82
N TYR A 112 -9.87 3.92 -3.89
CA TYR A 112 -9.07 3.92 -5.11
C TYR A 112 -8.78 2.50 -5.62
N LEU A 113 -8.50 1.55 -4.73
CA LEU A 113 -8.28 0.16 -5.12
C LEU A 113 -9.56 -0.52 -5.62
N ALA A 114 -10.73 -0.08 -5.15
CA ALA A 114 -12.02 -0.57 -5.63
C ALA A 114 -12.38 -0.01 -7.02
N ASP A 115 -12.17 1.29 -7.23
CA ASP A 115 -12.36 1.95 -8.53
C ASP A 115 -11.35 3.09 -8.76
N PRO A 116 -10.22 2.82 -9.46
CA PRO A 116 -9.20 3.83 -9.76
C PRO A 116 -9.67 4.95 -10.67
N THR A 117 -10.81 4.78 -11.35
CA THR A 117 -11.42 5.78 -12.22
C THR A 117 -12.62 6.48 -11.59
N GLY A 118 -12.93 6.11 -10.35
CA GLY A 118 -14.11 6.53 -9.63
C GLY A 118 -14.05 7.99 -9.19
N VAL A 119 -15.23 8.49 -8.86
CA VAL A 119 -15.46 9.81 -8.30
C VAL A 119 -16.25 9.64 -7.00
N ILE A 120 -15.75 10.21 -5.91
CA ILE A 120 -16.36 10.08 -4.59
C ILE A 120 -16.63 11.47 -4.00
N GLN A 121 -17.65 11.57 -3.16
CA GLN A 121 -17.97 12.78 -2.42
C GLN A 121 -17.70 12.56 -0.93
N PHE A 122 -17.22 13.61 -0.27
CA PHE A 122 -16.93 13.57 1.16
C PHE A 122 -17.04 14.96 1.77
N GLN A 123 -17.22 15.01 3.09
CA GLN A 123 -17.35 16.25 3.83
C GLN A 123 -16.06 16.56 4.60
N ALA A 124 -15.61 17.81 4.52
CA ALA A 124 -14.53 18.33 5.35
C ALA A 124 -15.02 19.63 5.99
N GLY A 125 -15.22 19.58 7.30
CA GLY A 125 -15.92 20.60 8.05
C GLY A 125 -17.34 20.88 7.53
N SER A 126 -17.63 22.12 7.17
CA SER A 126 -18.95 22.54 6.65
C SER A 126 -19.07 22.43 5.13
N GLN A 127 -18.04 21.94 4.44
CA GLN A 127 -17.97 21.96 2.99
C GLN A 127 -18.00 20.56 2.40
N LEU A 128 -18.76 20.42 1.30
CA LEU A 128 -18.84 19.19 0.53
C LEU A 128 -17.84 19.24 -0.63
N TYR A 129 -17.06 18.17 -0.75
CA TYR A 129 -16.01 18.01 -1.73
C TYR A 129 -16.23 16.75 -2.55
N GLU A 130 -15.66 16.75 -3.74
CA GLU A 130 -15.57 15.61 -4.62
C GLU A 130 -14.09 15.33 -4.93
N ILE A 131 -13.68 14.07 -4.93
CA ILE A 131 -12.37 13.61 -5.44
C ILE A 131 -12.61 12.77 -6.67
N ASN A 132 -11.91 13.12 -7.75
CA ASN A 132 -11.82 12.33 -8.98
C ASN A 132 -10.45 11.64 -9.03
N PHE A 133 -10.45 10.31 -8.93
CA PHE A 133 -9.21 9.53 -8.90
C PHE A 133 -8.49 9.46 -10.23
N LYS A 134 -9.23 9.52 -11.35
CA LYS A 134 -8.66 9.50 -12.70
C LYS A 134 -7.88 10.78 -12.98
N GLU A 135 -8.51 11.92 -12.71
CA GLU A 135 -7.91 13.24 -12.96
C GLU A 135 -6.93 13.66 -11.85
N MET A 136 -6.93 12.94 -10.71
CA MET A 136 -6.15 13.28 -9.52
C MET A 136 -6.45 14.71 -9.06
N THR A 137 -7.74 15.03 -8.91
CA THR A 137 -8.22 16.35 -8.49
C THR A 137 -9.30 16.26 -7.42
N GLN A 138 -9.30 17.22 -6.50
CA GLN A 138 -10.39 17.51 -5.58
C GLN A 138 -11.11 18.77 -6.02
N ARG A 139 -12.44 18.82 -5.91
CA ARG A 139 -13.25 20.00 -6.23
C ARG A 139 -14.23 20.29 -5.10
N ASN A 140 -14.34 21.56 -4.70
CA ASN A 140 -15.41 21.98 -3.80
C ASN A 140 -16.73 22.03 -4.59
N MET A 141 -17.79 21.40 -4.10
CA MET A 141 -19.05 21.32 -4.84
C MET A 141 -19.80 22.66 -4.93
N HIS A 142 -19.56 23.58 -4.00
CA HIS A 142 -20.17 24.90 -4.02
C HIS A 142 -19.37 25.87 -4.89
N TYR A 143 -18.05 25.98 -4.66
CA TYR A 143 -17.20 26.95 -5.34
C TYR A 143 -16.62 26.46 -6.67
N GLN A 144 -16.72 25.16 -6.95
CA GLN A 144 -16.24 24.53 -8.19
C GLN A 144 -14.72 24.65 -8.43
N THR A 145 -13.95 25.16 -7.46
CA THR A 145 -12.50 25.30 -7.56
C THR A 145 -11.81 23.93 -7.53
N PRO A 146 -11.06 23.55 -8.57
CA PRO A 146 -10.27 22.32 -8.58
C PRO A 146 -8.95 22.52 -7.83
N ARG A 147 -8.51 21.47 -7.12
CA ARG A 147 -7.24 21.36 -6.42
C ARG A 147 -6.55 20.07 -6.84
N GLU A 148 -5.23 20.12 -7.01
CA GLU A 148 -4.45 18.91 -7.32
C GLU A 148 -4.48 17.94 -6.15
N VAL A 149 -4.56 16.65 -6.46
CA VAL A 149 -4.42 15.53 -5.53
C VAL A 149 -3.20 14.70 -5.92
N ARG A 150 -2.45 14.19 -4.95
CA ARG A 150 -1.33 13.29 -5.18
C ARG A 150 -1.39 12.09 -4.26
N ARG A 151 -1.22 10.91 -4.85
CA ARG A 151 -1.02 9.65 -4.16
C ARG A 151 0.47 9.33 -4.13
N ARG A 152 1.06 9.19 -2.94
CA ARG A 152 2.49 8.86 -2.73
C ARG A 152 2.69 7.77 -1.68
N PRO A 153 3.66 6.86 -1.85
CA PRO A 153 3.96 5.87 -0.84
C PRO A 153 4.71 6.52 0.33
N LYS A 154 4.53 6.00 1.54
CA LYS A 154 5.40 6.33 2.68
C LYS A 154 6.79 5.75 2.41
N PHE A 155 7.83 6.58 2.52
CA PHE A 155 9.21 6.15 2.29
C PHE A 155 9.63 5.08 3.31
N VAL A 156 10.36 4.08 2.83
CA VAL A 156 10.96 3.01 3.63
C VAL A 156 12.39 2.81 3.15
N SER A 157 13.36 3.03 4.04
CA SER A 157 14.77 2.77 3.75
C SER A 157 15.12 1.29 3.85
N SER A 158 16.29 0.89 3.34
CA SER A 158 16.80 -0.48 3.58
C SER A 158 16.96 -0.78 5.07
N GLU A 159 17.38 0.21 5.86
CA GLU A 159 17.53 0.08 7.31
C GLU A 159 16.20 -0.18 8.00
N ASP A 160 15.14 0.49 7.58
CA ASP A 160 13.79 0.28 8.13
C ASP A 160 13.29 -1.13 7.88
N VAL A 161 13.59 -1.68 6.69
CA VAL A 161 13.24 -3.07 6.37
C VAL A 161 14.00 -4.05 7.25
N GLU A 162 15.31 -3.86 7.42
CA GLU A 162 16.13 -4.75 8.25
C GLU A 162 15.71 -4.70 9.73
N LYS A 163 15.37 -3.51 10.25
CA LYS A 163 14.81 -3.38 11.62
C LYS A 163 13.48 -4.13 11.76
N LYS A 164 12.57 -4.02 10.79
CA LYS A 164 11.28 -4.73 10.81
C LYS A 164 11.43 -6.25 10.74
N LYS A 165 12.35 -6.75 9.91
CA LYS A 165 12.69 -8.19 9.84
C LYS A 165 13.34 -8.68 11.14
N GLY A 166 14.24 -7.89 11.73
CA GLY A 166 14.86 -8.19 13.01
C GLY A 166 13.83 -8.28 14.13
N GLN A 167 12.86 -7.38 14.17
CA GLN A 167 11.75 -7.39 15.13
C GLN A 167 10.89 -8.66 15.03
N THR A 168 10.58 -9.12 13.81
CA THR A 168 9.86 -10.40 13.63
C THR A 168 10.66 -11.61 14.08
N ASN A 169 12.00 -11.56 14.01
CA ASN A 169 12.86 -12.64 14.51
C ASN A 169 13.03 -12.60 16.04
N THR A 170 12.92 -11.42 16.66
CA THR A 170 12.97 -11.26 18.13
C THR A 170 11.62 -11.43 18.82
N ALA A 171 10.52 -11.39 18.05
CA ALA A 171 9.22 -11.85 18.52
C ALA A 171 9.31 -13.38 18.70
N ARG A 172 9.85 -13.81 19.84
CA ARG A 172 9.67 -15.17 20.36
C ARG A 172 8.19 -15.50 20.14
N PRO A 173 7.83 -16.64 19.53
CA PRO A 173 6.43 -17.02 19.45
C PRO A 173 5.94 -17.08 20.90
N THR A 174 5.21 -16.05 21.33
CA THR A 174 4.29 -16.20 22.44
C THR A 174 3.31 -17.21 21.91
N THR A 175 3.51 -18.46 22.32
CA THR A 175 2.50 -19.50 22.28
C THR A 175 1.16 -18.84 22.54
N PRO A 176 0.17 -18.99 21.66
CA PRO A 176 -1.18 -18.57 21.97
C PRO A 176 -1.50 -19.16 23.34
N GLN A 177 -1.87 -18.32 24.32
CA GLN A 177 -2.50 -18.87 25.51
C GLN A 177 -3.76 -19.59 25.02
N HIS A 178 -3.64 -20.91 25.01
CA HIS A 178 -4.63 -21.79 24.44
C HIS A 178 -5.79 -21.87 25.43
N ASN A 179 -6.96 -21.39 25.01
CA ASN A 179 -8.24 -21.73 25.62
C ASN A 179 -8.59 -23.20 25.30
N TYR A 180 -7.80 -24.16 25.80
CA TYR A 180 -8.23 -25.57 25.81
C TYR A 180 -8.27 -26.11 27.25
N PRO A 181 -9.17 -27.07 27.53
CA PRO A 181 -9.19 -27.78 28.81
C PRO A 181 -7.88 -28.52 29.06
N THR A 182 -7.40 -28.50 30.31
CA THR A 182 -6.14 -29.10 30.76
C THR A 182 -6.04 -30.62 30.50
N GLU A 183 -7.17 -31.27 30.26
CA GLU A 183 -7.37 -32.71 30.15
C GLU A 183 -7.34 -33.26 28.72
N TRP A 184 -7.02 -32.44 27.72
CA TRP A 184 -6.86 -32.90 26.33
C TRP A 184 -5.54 -33.67 26.11
N ASP A 185 -5.62 -34.84 25.48
CA ASP A 185 -4.44 -35.66 25.12
C ASP A 185 -3.56 -34.96 24.08
N LYS A 186 -2.33 -34.64 24.49
CA LYS A 186 -1.34 -33.89 23.71
C LYS A 186 -0.60 -34.76 22.69
N SER A 187 -0.83 -36.06 22.68
CA SER A 187 -0.19 -37.01 21.73
C SER A 187 -0.63 -36.80 20.27
N ALA A 188 -1.75 -36.12 20.04
CA ALA A 188 -2.33 -35.89 18.70
C ALA A 188 -1.90 -34.55 18.05
N LEU A 189 -1.05 -33.75 18.70
CA LEU A 189 -0.60 -32.47 18.14
C LEU A 189 0.64 -32.67 17.24
N PRO A 190 0.62 -32.26 15.97
CA PRO A 190 1.81 -32.30 15.13
C PRO A 190 2.83 -31.25 15.59
N GLU A 191 4.12 -31.62 15.65
CA GLU A 191 5.21 -30.72 16.08
C GLU A 191 5.33 -29.46 15.21
N LEU A 192 4.88 -29.49 13.94
CA LEU A 192 4.91 -28.37 13.01
C LEU A 192 3.82 -28.52 11.91
N GLY A 193 2.90 -27.55 11.83
CA GLY A 193 2.00 -27.33 10.69
C GLY A 193 0.65 -28.08 10.69
N TYR A 194 -0.23 -27.69 9.76
CA TYR A 194 -1.50 -28.36 9.49
C TYR A 194 -1.35 -29.36 8.34
N LYS A 195 -1.89 -30.57 8.50
CA LYS A 195 -2.07 -31.52 7.39
C LYS A 195 -3.50 -31.37 6.85
N PRO A 196 -3.71 -31.22 5.54
CA PRO A 196 -5.06 -31.27 4.97
C PRO A 196 -5.65 -32.66 5.20
N VAL A 197 -6.88 -32.71 5.73
CA VAL A 197 -7.63 -33.94 5.89
C VAL A 197 -8.10 -34.38 4.50
N THR A 198 -7.48 -35.42 3.95
CA THR A 198 -8.04 -36.17 2.84
C THR A 198 -9.02 -37.19 3.40
N GLY A 199 -10.29 -37.07 3.07
CA GLY A 199 -11.21 -38.17 3.31
C GLY A 199 -12.64 -37.79 3.02
N TRP A 200 -13.10 -38.11 1.82
CA TRP A 200 -14.42 -38.70 1.56
C TRP A 200 -14.27 -39.65 0.36
N ASP A 201 -15.05 -40.73 0.38
CA ASP A 201 -15.08 -41.92 -0.51
C ASP A 201 -14.21 -43.09 0.00
N SER A 202 -14.73 -44.27 0.32
CA SER A 202 -16.09 -44.81 0.25
C SER A 202 -16.08 -46.10 1.08
N LEU A 203 -17.02 -46.25 2.02
CA LEU A 203 -17.46 -47.56 2.50
C LEU A 203 -18.94 -47.45 2.86
N TYR A 204 -19.81 -47.84 1.93
CA TYR A 204 -20.96 -48.71 2.20
C TYR A 204 -21.44 -49.26 0.84
N GLY A 205 -21.28 -50.57 0.65
CA GLY A 205 -22.00 -51.30 -0.39
C GLY A 205 -23.40 -51.66 0.09
N CYS A 206 -24.35 -51.75 -0.86
CA CYS A 206 -25.43 -52.72 -0.86
C CYS A 206 -26.14 -52.71 -2.23
N ASP A 207 -26.26 -53.90 -2.80
CA ASP A 207 -27.09 -54.27 -3.95
C ASP A 207 -28.55 -53.82 -3.81
N LEU A 208 -29.20 -53.54 -4.95
CA LEU A 208 -30.51 -54.12 -5.29
C LEU A 208 -30.87 -53.90 -6.77
N ARG A 209 -31.15 -55.03 -7.43
CA ARG A 209 -31.70 -55.32 -8.78
C ARG A 209 -30.74 -55.37 -9.96
#